data_AF-A0A022QJ42-F1
#
_entry.id   AF-A0A022QJ42-F1
#
_cell.length_a   1.000
_cell.length_b   1.000
_cell.length_c   1.000
_cell.angle_alpha   90.00
_cell.angle_beta   90.00
_cell.angle_gamma   90.00
#
_symmetry.space_group_name_H-M   'P 1'
#
loop_
_entity.id
_entity.type
_entity.pdbx_description
1 polymer ?
#
loop_
_entity_poly.entity_id
_entity_poly.type
_entity_poly.pdbx_seq_one_letter_code
_entity_poly.pdbx_strand_id
1 'polypeptide(L)' 'ISISAREVSVVMPGDKVPTFIAHPAPVPCPPERMTCPPHHHISILNNLHHPT' A
#
# COMPACT_ATOMS: atom_id res chain seq x y z
N ILE A 1 -3.40 -13.67 20.23
CA ILE A 1 -2.41 -14.28 19.31
C ILE A 1 -1.13 -13.45 19.38
N SER A 2 -0.08 -13.98 20.01
CA SER A 2 1.21 -13.28 20.08
C SER A 2 1.86 -13.37 18.70
N ILE A 3 2.00 -12.24 18.03
CA ILE A 3 2.84 -12.14 16.84
C ILE A 3 4.26 -12.35 17.34
N SER A 4 4.83 -13.50 17.00
CA SER A 4 6.24 -13.82 17.25
C SER A 4 7.10 -12.87 16.42
N ALA A 5 7.36 -11.68 16.95
CA ALA A 5 8.39 -10.76 16.46
C ALA A 5 9.76 -11.36 16.79
N ARG A 6 10.12 -12.45 16.10
CA ARG A 6 11.48 -12.94 16.09
C ARG A 6 12.26 -11.99 15.18
N GLU A 7 13.34 -11.47 15.73
CA GLU A 7 14.32 -10.68 15.02
C GLU A 7 14.95 -11.55 13.92
N VAL A 8 14.42 -11.45 12.69
CA VAL A 8 14.92 -12.19 11.52
C VAL A 8 15.74 -11.23 10.66
N SER A 9 17.01 -11.56 10.49
CA SER A 9 17.88 -10.93 9.51
C SER A 9 17.87 -11.73 8.21
N VAL A 10 17.73 -11.06 7.07
CA VAL A 10 17.71 -11.67 5.73
C VAL A 10 18.84 -11.11 4.89
N VAL A 11 19.45 -11.94 4.05
CA VAL A 11 20.41 -11.47 3.05
C VAL A 11 19.69 -11.36 1.72
N MET A 12 19.71 -10.17 1.12
CA MET A 12 19.16 -9.95 -0.21
C MET A 12 20.16 -10.45 -1.27
N PRO A 13 19.71 -10.94 -2.43
CA PRO A 13 20.61 -11.32 -3.50
C PRO A 13 21.51 -10.14 -3.92
N GLY A 14 22.83 -10.36 -3.90
CA GLY A 14 23.83 -9.34 -4.24
C GLY A 14 24.43 -8.61 -3.03
N ASP A 15 23.82 -8.73 -1.85
CA ASP A 15 24.31 -8.12 -0.63
C ASP A 15 25.17 -9.08 0.20
N LYS A 16 26.13 -8.53 0.93
CA LYS A 16 27.01 -9.28 1.86
C LYS A 16 26.64 -9.08 3.32
N VAL A 17 25.79 -8.09 3.59
CA VAL A 17 25.37 -7.70 4.93
C VAL A 17 23.88 -8.01 5.05
N PRO A 18 23.45 -8.75 6.08
CA PRO A 18 22.05 -9.04 6.27
C PRO A 18 21.28 -7.77 6.66
N THR A 19 20.10 -7.60 6.10
CA THR A 19 19.15 -6.54 6.45
C THR A 19 18.09 -7.11 7.38
N PHE A 20 17.70 -6.32 8.37
CA PHE A 20 16.70 -6.71 9.34
C PHE A 20 15.29 -6.54 8.79
N ILE A 21 14.41 -7.52 8.98
CA ILE A 21 13.01 -7.37 8.61
C ILE A 21 12.31 -6.48 9.63
N ALA A 22 11.78 -5.35 9.17
CA ALA A 22 11.01 -4.45 10.02
C ALA A 22 9.78 -5.17 10.59
N HIS A 23 9.40 -4.81 11.81
CA HIS A 23 8.15 -5.29 12.40
C HIS A 23 6.96 -4.96 11.49
N PRO A 24 5.94 -5.84 11.43
CA PRO A 24 4.71 -5.52 10.73
C PRO A 24 4.15 -4.19 11.23
N ALA A 25 3.58 -3.41 10.31
CA ALA A 25 2.90 -2.17 10.68
C ALA A 25 1.85 -2.47 11.78
N PRO A 26 1.70 -1.58 12.77
CA PRO A 26 0.62 -1.69 13.74
C PRO A 26 -0.72 -1.80 13.02
N VAL A 27 -1.69 -2.42 13.71
CA VAL A 27 -3.06 -2.54 13.20
C VAL A 27 -3.58 -1.15 12.80
N PRO A 28 -4.12 -0.97 11.58
CA PRO A 28 -4.72 0.30 11.20
C PRO A 28 -5.77 0.72 12.22
N CYS A 29 -5.81 2.02 12.54
CA CYS A 29 -6.92 2.55 13.33
C CYS A 29 -8.25 2.30 12.60
N PRO A 30 -9.36 2.09 13.33
CA PRO A 30 -10.68 2.06 12.70
C PRO A 30 -10.85 3.31 11.85
N PRO A 31 -11.41 3.20 10.64
CA PRO A 31 -11.73 4.37 9.84
C PRO A 31 -12.55 5.34 10.70
N GLU A 32 -12.01 6.52 10.96
CA GLU A 32 -12.82 7.63 11.42
C GLU A 32 -13.91 7.81 10.36
N ARG A 33 -15.17 8.03 10.77
CA ARG A 33 -16.33 8.06 9.84
C ARG A 33 -16.30 9.26 8.87
N MET A 34 -15.12 9.79 8.57
CA MET A 34 -14.84 10.65 7.44
C MET A 34 -15.05 9.83 6.17
N THR A 35 -16.25 9.90 5.63
CA THR A 35 -16.52 9.51 4.25
C THR A 35 -15.54 10.28 3.37
N CYS A 36 -14.59 9.58 2.74
CA CYS A 36 -13.83 10.18 1.64
C CYS A 36 -14.87 10.76 0.66
N PRO A 37 -14.73 12.03 0.23
CA PRO A 37 -15.66 12.58 -0.74
C PRO A 37 -15.66 11.67 -1.97
N PRO A 38 -16.83 11.43 -2.59
CA PRO A 38 -16.91 10.59 -3.77
C PRO A 38 -15.95 11.15 -4.82
N HIS A 39 -14.94 10.37 -5.18
CA HIS A 39 -14.08 10.69 -6.31
C HIS A 39 -14.94 10.62 -7.56
N HIS A 40 -15.40 11.79 -8.05
CA HIS A 40 -16.00 11.89 -9.37
C HIS A 40 -14.93 11.47 -10.38
N HIS A 41 -15.04 10.25 -10.89
CA HIS A 41 -14.27 9.80 -12.04
C HIS A 41 -14.77 10.60 -13.24
N ILE A 42 -14.17 11.76 -13.49
CA ILE A 42 -14.42 12.49 -14.73
C ILE A 42 -13.81 11.65 -15.86
N SER A 43 -14.65 10.91 -16.56
CA SER A 43 -14.28 10.20 -17.79
C SER A 43 -14.01 11.23 -18.90
N ILE A 44 -12.84 11.88 -18.88
CA ILE A 44 -12.36 12.73 -19.99
C ILE A 44 -11.86 11.85 -21.13
N LEU A 45 -12.75 11.05 -21.75
CA LEU A 45 -12.36 10.26 -22.93
C LEU A 45 -13.53 9.82 -23.82
N ASN A 46 -14.66 10.53 -23.83
CA ASN A 46 -15.79 10.19 -24.72
C ASN A 46 -16.06 11.19 -25.86
N ASN A 47 -15.19 12.19 -26.10
CA ASN A 47 -15.41 13.16 -27.18
C ASN A 47 -14.29 13.21 -28.24
N LEU A 48 -13.42 12.20 -28.34
CA LEU A 48 -12.50 12.05 -29.47
C LEU A 48 -12.84 10.80 -30.30
N HIS A 49 -14.11 10.65 -30.65
CA HIS A 49 -14.48 9.76 -31.76
C HIS A 49 -15.60 10.40 -32.58
N HIS A 50 -15.15 11.27 -33.50
CA HIS A 50 -15.77 11.58 -34.79
C HIS A 50 -16.98 12.53 -34.85
N PRO A 51 -16.81 13.72 -35.47
CA PRO A 51 -17.78 14.27 -36.40
C PRO A 51 -17.25 14.14 -37.85
N THR A 52 -18.16 13.73 -38.73
CA THR A 52 -18.09 13.66 -40.20
C THR A 52 -17.27 14.72 -40.90
#